data_AF-A0A520N8X1-F1
#
_entry.id   AF-A0A520N8X1-F1
#
_cell.length_a   1.000
_cell.length_b   1.000
_cell.length_c   1.000
_cell.angle_alpha   90.00
_cell.angle_beta   90.00
_cell.angle_gamma   90.00
#
_symmetry.space_group_name_H-M   'P 1'
#
loop_
_entity.id
_entity.type
_entity.pdbx_description
1 polymer ?
#
loop_
_entity_poly.entity_id
_entity_poly.type
_entity_poly.pdbx_seq_one_letter_code
_entity_poly.pdbx_strand_id
1 'polypeptide(L)'
;MKLATWNINSVRLRINLVLDFLKDADIDVLCLQETKTEDAHFPAPALAEAGWAHHAYRGEKSYNGVAIISRLKLADPDHMDWVGRGDCRHISARVEGGPLVHNFYVPAGGDVPDRGENPKFGHKLDFIAEMTGHFTANTPHNAILVGDLNIAPLAEDVWSTKQLRNVVSHTPVEREGLMRLIEDGGWHDVVRSHFGPEEILYSWWSYRARDWAASDRGRRLDHVWASHDLAGSVRSVSIERHLRGAEKPSDHVPTVIEL
;
A
#
# COMPACT_ATOMS: atom_id res chain seq x y z
N MET A 1 18.70 3.32 1.67
CA MET A 1 17.53 4.19 1.37
C MET A 1 16.34 3.63 2.13
N LYS A 2 15.63 4.46 2.91
CA LYS A 2 14.40 4.06 3.61
C LYS A 2 13.16 4.40 2.79
N LEU A 3 12.37 3.39 2.47
CA LEU A 3 11.12 3.52 1.74
C LEU A 3 9.96 3.07 2.63
N ALA A 4 8.90 3.87 2.69
CA ALA A 4 7.70 3.57 3.45
C ALA A 4 6.45 3.58 2.55
N THR A 5 5.46 2.76 2.90
CA THR A 5 4.10 2.83 2.34
C THR A 5 3.09 3.02 3.45
N TRP A 6 2.07 3.85 3.20
CA TRP A 6 1.03 4.13 4.18
C TRP A 6 -0.28 4.61 3.55
N ASN A 7 -1.36 3.86 3.73
CA ASN A 7 -2.70 4.38 3.50
C ASN A 7 -3.04 5.42 4.59
N ILE A 8 -3.10 6.70 4.21
CA ILE A 8 -3.25 7.82 5.14
C ILE A 8 -4.71 8.23 5.38
N ASN A 9 -5.64 7.68 4.59
CA ASN A 9 -7.08 7.93 4.69
C ASN A 9 -7.43 9.43 4.79
N SER A 10 -7.03 10.23 3.81
CA SER A 10 -7.05 11.70 3.74
C SER A 10 -5.77 12.36 4.26
N VAL A 11 -4.89 12.72 3.31
CA VAL A 11 -3.60 13.35 3.60
C VAL A 11 -3.77 14.73 4.24
N ARG A 12 -4.77 15.51 3.82
CA ARG A 12 -5.01 16.87 4.35
C ARG A 12 -5.43 16.86 5.82
N LEU A 13 -6.13 15.82 6.26
CA LEU A 13 -6.52 15.66 7.66
C LEU A 13 -5.34 15.29 8.56
N ARG A 14 -4.31 14.65 7.98
CA ARG A 14 -3.19 14.03 8.71
C ARG A 14 -1.82 14.55 8.30
N ILE A 15 -1.73 15.72 7.65
CA ILE A 15 -0.46 16.22 7.13
C ILE A 15 0.60 16.37 8.23
N ASN A 16 0.25 16.87 9.41
CA ASN A 16 1.20 16.98 10.51
C ASN A 16 1.73 15.60 10.95
N LEU A 17 0.86 14.60 11.03
CA LEU A 17 1.26 13.22 11.36
C LEU A 17 2.18 12.63 10.30
N VAL A 18 1.94 12.94 9.01
CA VAL A 18 2.85 12.56 7.91
C VAL A 18 4.21 13.24 8.05
N LEU A 19 4.24 14.53 8.35
CA LEU A 19 5.49 15.29 8.52
C LEU A 19 6.31 14.80 9.71
N ASP A 20 5.64 14.54 10.84
CA ASP A 20 6.28 14.00 12.05
C ASP A 20 6.86 12.60 11.75
N PHE A 21 6.09 11.72 11.12
CA PHE A 21 6.56 10.39 10.72
C PHE A 21 7.77 10.44 9.78
N LEU A 22 7.70 11.25 8.72
CA LEU A 22 8.77 11.43 7.75
C LEU A 22 10.09 11.83 8.43
N LYS A 23 10.01 12.75 9.40
CA LYS A 23 11.15 13.26 10.14
C LYS A 23 11.67 12.25 11.17
N ASP A 24 10.80 11.70 12.00
CA ASP A 24 11.18 10.85 13.13
C ASP A 24 11.71 9.49 12.68
N ALA A 25 11.13 8.90 11.62
CA ALA A 25 11.58 7.63 11.05
C ALA A 25 12.71 7.77 10.00
N ASP A 26 13.08 9.02 9.66
CA ASP A 26 14.09 9.37 8.67
C ASP A 26 13.84 8.73 7.29
N ILE A 27 12.62 8.91 6.77
CA ILE A 27 12.17 8.27 5.53
C ILE A 27 12.69 9.04 4.31
N ASP A 28 13.32 8.35 3.35
CA ASP A 28 13.75 8.96 2.09
C ASP A 28 12.58 9.08 1.10
N VAL A 29 11.78 8.01 0.98
CA VAL A 29 10.66 7.89 0.05
C VAL A 29 9.41 7.39 0.77
N LEU A 30 8.31 8.14 0.72
CA LEU A 30 7.01 7.77 1.27
C LEU A 30 5.97 7.64 0.17
N CYS A 31 5.35 6.47 0.11
CA CYS A 31 4.20 6.19 -0.75
C CYS A 31 2.91 6.29 0.07
N LEU A 32 2.02 7.20 -0.32
CA LEU A 32 0.70 7.35 0.31
C LEU A 32 -0.40 6.79 -0.57
N GLN A 33 -1.38 6.16 0.06
CA GLN A 33 -2.66 5.75 -0.53
C GLN A 33 -3.82 6.44 0.19
N GLU A 34 -4.99 6.47 -0.46
CA GLU A 34 -6.15 7.21 -0.01
C GLU A 34 -5.83 8.67 0.36
N THR A 35 -5.14 9.40 -0.52
CA THR A 35 -4.88 10.83 -0.27
C THR A 35 -6.18 11.62 -0.20
N LYS A 36 -7.25 11.15 -0.87
CA LYS A 36 -8.64 11.69 -0.86
C LYS A 36 -8.68 13.19 -1.13
N THR A 37 -7.84 13.64 -2.06
CA THR A 37 -7.75 15.04 -2.44
C THR A 37 -7.44 15.13 -3.92
N GLU A 38 -8.03 16.12 -4.58
CA GLU A 38 -7.65 16.51 -5.94
C GLU A 38 -6.24 17.09 -5.94
N ASP A 39 -5.54 16.99 -7.07
CA ASP A 39 -4.14 17.43 -7.23
C ASP A 39 -3.92 18.89 -6.81
N ALA A 40 -4.87 19.77 -7.14
CA ALA A 40 -4.82 21.19 -6.78
C ALA A 40 -4.84 21.47 -5.27
N HIS A 41 -5.20 20.46 -4.47
CA HIS A 41 -5.30 20.55 -3.02
C HIS A 41 -4.31 19.63 -2.29
N PHE A 42 -3.46 18.92 -3.04
CA PHE A 42 -2.41 18.09 -2.45
C PHE A 42 -1.39 18.99 -1.70
N PRO A 43 -0.96 18.62 -0.48
CA PRO A 43 -0.13 19.49 0.38
C PRO A 43 1.36 19.48 -0.02
N ALA A 44 1.68 19.54 -1.31
CA ALA A 44 3.06 19.57 -1.82
C ALA A 44 3.92 20.70 -1.23
N PRO A 45 3.43 21.95 -1.03
CA PRO A 45 4.24 23.02 -0.43
C PRO A 45 4.72 22.67 0.99
N ALA A 46 3.84 22.14 1.83
CA ALA A 46 4.18 21.78 3.21
C ALA A 46 5.22 20.65 3.26
N LEU A 47 5.12 19.66 2.37
CA LEU A 47 6.09 18.57 2.25
C LEU A 47 7.45 19.07 1.75
N ALA A 48 7.46 19.97 0.76
CA ALA A 48 8.68 20.58 0.24
C ALA A 48 9.39 21.44 1.28
N GLU A 49 8.65 22.28 2.01
CA GLU A 49 9.17 23.09 3.11
C GLU A 49 9.78 22.23 4.24
N ALA A 50 9.25 21.04 4.47
CA ALA A 50 9.76 20.09 5.44
C ALA A 50 10.99 19.29 4.97
N GLY A 51 11.42 19.43 3.71
CA GLY A 51 12.62 18.78 3.17
C GLY A 51 12.38 17.62 2.20
N TRP A 52 11.11 17.30 1.89
CA TRP A 52 10.75 16.33 0.84
C TRP A 52 10.26 17.08 -0.39
N ALA A 53 11.19 17.56 -1.21
CA ALA A 53 10.88 18.47 -2.32
C ALA A 53 10.32 17.78 -3.57
N HIS A 54 10.45 16.45 -3.70
CA HIS A 54 10.10 15.73 -4.91
C HIS A 54 8.81 14.94 -4.73
N HIS A 55 7.88 15.14 -5.64
CA HIS A 55 6.54 14.57 -5.55
C HIS A 55 6.07 14.05 -6.90
N ALA A 56 5.42 12.89 -6.88
CA ALA A 56 4.55 12.43 -7.94
C ALA A 56 3.21 12.07 -7.30
N TYR A 57 2.10 12.66 -7.72
CA TYR A 57 0.79 12.35 -7.14
C TYR A 57 -0.30 12.40 -8.20
N ARG A 58 -1.34 11.60 -7.96
CA ARG A 58 -2.60 11.61 -8.72
C ARG A 58 -3.73 11.48 -7.73
N GLY A 59 -4.65 12.43 -7.79
CA GLY A 59 -5.71 12.58 -6.81
C GLY A 59 -7.05 12.89 -7.44
N GLU A 60 -8.10 12.42 -6.79
CA GLU A 60 -9.48 12.72 -7.14
C GLU A 60 -10.28 13.08 -5.88
N LYS A 61 -11.45 13.67 -6.07
CA LYS A 61 -12.26 14.18 -4.97
C LYS A 61 -12.83 13.05 -4.12
N SER A 62 -12.69 13.16 -2.80
CA SER A 62 -13.31 12.30 -1.75
C SER A 62 -12.86 10.84 -1.69
N TYR A 63 -12.28 10.28 -2.75
CA TYR A 63 -11.92 8.87 -2.86
C TYR A 63 -10.48 8.71 -3.35
N ASN A 64 -9.94 7.50 -3.18
CA ASN A 64 -8.67 7.06 -3.77
C ASN A 64 -7.53 8.07 -3.57
N GLY A 65 -6.68 8.21 -4.60
CA GLY A 65 -5.56 9.11 -4.64
C GLY A 65 -4.30 8.46 -4.09
N VAL A 66 -3.21 8.64 -4.82
CA VAL A 66 -1.89 8.05 -4.53
C VAL A 66 -0.81 9.11 -4.68
N ALA A 67 0.25 9.00 -3.89
CA ALA A 67 1.39 9.90 -3.96
C ALA A 67 2.71 9.18 -3.64
N ILE A 68 3.78 9.57 -4.30
CA ILE A 68 5.17 9.26 -3.97
C ILE A 68 5.82 10.58 -3.57
N ILE A 69 6.32 10.65 -2.34
CA ILE A 69 6.93 11.82 -1.71
C ILE A 69 8.38 11.47 -1.41
N SER A 70 9.33 12.30 -1.78
CA SER A 70 10.74 11.92 -1.75
C SER A 70 11.69 13.09 -1.46
N ARG A 71 12.76 12.80 -0.71
CA ARG A 71 13.95 13.67 -0.61
C ARG A 71 14.84 13.57 -1.86
N LEU A 72 14.85 12.40 -2.49
CA LEU A 72 15.58 12.11 -3.72
C LEU A 72 14.75 12.50 -4.93
N LYS A 73 15.39 12.88 -6.04
CA LYS A 73 14.65 13.21 -7.28
C LYS A 73 13.82 12.03 -7.76
N LEU A 74 12.64 12.34 -8.27
CA LEU A 74 11.76 11.40 -8.96
C LEU A 74 11.81 11.71 -10.46
N ALA A 75 12.11 10.71 -11.26
CA ALA A 75 12.12 10.77 -12.72
C ALA A 75 10.96 9.98 -13.30
N ASP A 76 10.50 10.44 -14.47
CA ASP A 76 9.48 9.79 -15.30
C ASP A 76 8.24 9.34 -14.52
N PRO A 77 7.56 10.26 -13.79
CA PRO A 77 6.32 9.91 -13.11
C PRO A 77 5.28 9.48 -14.15
N ASP A 78 4.69 8.31 -13.93
CA ASP A 78 3.73 7.72 -14.85
C ASP A 78 2.58 7.03 -14.11
N HIS A 79 1.53 6.67 -14.82
CA HIS A 79 0.43 5.88 -14.29
C HIS A 79 -0.17 4.98 -15.36
N MET A 80 -0.98 4.02 -14.90
CA MET A 80 -1.69 3.09 -15.75
C MET A 80 -3.17 3.18 -15.39
N ASP A 81 -4.02 3.16 -16.42
CA ASP A 81 -5.47 3.10 -16.26
C ASP A 81 -5.93 1.64 -16.16
N TRP A 82 -5.76 1.08 -14.97
CA TRP A 82 -6.19 -0.27 -14.66
C TRP A 82 -7.70 -0.40 -14.81
N VAL A 83 -8.12 -1.46 -15.50
CA VAL A 83 -9.50 -1.82 -15.83
C VAL A 83 -10.29 -0.72 -16.57
N GLY A 84 -9.60 0.27 -17.15
CA GLY A 84 -10.19 1.32 -17.98
C GLY A 84 -11.21 2.22 -17.27
N ARG A 85 -11.00 2.49 -15.98
CA ARG A 85 -11.95 3.26 -15.15
C ARG A 85 -11.51 4.70 -14.85
N GLY A 86 -10.26 5.04 -15.10
CA GLY A 86 -9.67 6.35 -14.80
C GLY A 86 -9.39 6.60 -13.32
N ASP A 87 -9.62 5.62 -12.44
CA ASP A 87 -9.43 5.75 -11.00
C ASP A 87 -7.97 6.15 -10.64
N CYS A 88 -7.80 7.04 -9.67
CA CYS A 88 -6.48 7.46 -9.17
C CYS A 88 -5.90 6.44 -8.18
N ARG A 89 -5.61 5.22 -8.67
CA ARG A 89 -5.20 4.05 -7.87
C ARG A 89 -3.77 3.59 -8.10
N HIS A 90 -3.08 4.15 -9.08
CA HIS A 90 -1.71 3.80 -9.41
C HIS A 90 -0.93 5.04 -9.80
N ILE A 91 0.31 5.09 -9.34
CA ILE A 91 1.36 5.97 -9.84
C ILE A 91 2.71 5.28 -9.67
N SER A 92 3.62 5.52 -10.60
CA SER A 92 4.99 5.04 -10.53
C SER A 92 5.99 6.16 -10.79
N ALA A 93 7.17 6.07 -10.20
CA ALA A 93 8.28 6.97 -10.50
C ALA A 93 9.63 6.29 -10.22
N ARG A 94 10.65 6.65 -11.01
CA ARG A 94 12.03 6.20 -10.78
C ARG A 94 12.66 7.09 -9.72
N VAL A 95 13.16 6.48 -8.64
CA VAL A 95 13.95 7.21 -7.64
C VAL A 95 15.38 7.38 -8.15
N GLU A 96 15.96 8.57 -8.03
CA GLU A 96 17.34 8.84 -8.43
C GLU A 96 18.33 7.91 -7.71
N GLY A 97 19.13 7.17 -8.48
CA GLY A 97 20.04 6.15 -7.95
C GLY A 97 19.35 4.93 -7.34
N GLY A 98 18.04 4.77 -7.51
CA GLY A 98 17.23 3.74 -6.88
C GLY A 98 16.27 3.00 -7.83
N PRO A 99 15.30 2.26 -7.27
CA PRO A 99 14.37 1.44 -8.03
C PRO A 99 13.24 2.26 -8.66
N LEU A 100 12.50 1.62 -9.57
CA LEU A 100 11.18 2.09 -10.01
C LEU A 100 10.21 1.72 -8.91
N VAL A 101 9.53 2.71 -8.34
CA VAL A 101 8.54 2.47 -7.30
C VAL A 101 7.17 2.54 -7.95
N HIS A 102 6.39 1.47 -7.82
CA HIS A 102 4.96 1.44 -8.09
C HIS A 102 4.19 1.58 -6.79
N ASN A 103 3.31 2.58 -6.70
CA ASN A 103 2.43 2.79 -5.57
C ASN A 103 0.98 2.50 -5.98
N PHE A 104 0.36 1.51 -5.34
CA PHE A 104 -0.98 1.03 -5.63
C PHE A 104 -1.98 1.26 -4.50
N TYR A 105 -3.24 1.51 -4.88
CA TYR A 105 -4.42 1.42 -4.02
C TYR A 105 -5.47 0.52 -4.69
N VAL A 106 -5.38 -0.78 -4.46
CA VAL A 106 -6.31 -1.77 -5.04
C VAL A 106 -7.71 -1.54 -4.47
N PRO A 107 -8.80 -1.67 -5.25
CA PRO A 107 -10.16 -1.48 -4.75
C PRO A 107 -10.45 -2.28 -3.47
N ALA A 108 -11.05 -1.63 -2.47
CA ALA A 108 -11.39 -2.29 -1.20
C ALA A 108 -12.32 -3.50 -1.40
N GLY A 109 -13.23 -3.45 -2.38
CA GLY A 109 -14.10 -4.56 -2.76
C GLY A 109 -15.51 -4.51 -2.17
N GLY A 110 -15.83 -3.54 -1.30
CA GLY A 110 -17.14 -3.45 -0.64
C GLY A 110 -17.36 -4.54 0.41
N ASP A 111 -18.61 -4.84 0.75
CA ASP A 111 -18.95 -5.69 1.89
C ASP A 111 -19.36 -7.13 1.50
N VAL A 112 -19.88 -7.33 0.29
CA VAL A 112 -20.41 -8.62 -0.17
C VAL A 112 -19.37 -9.30 -1.08
N PRO A 113 -18.87 -10.50 -0.73
CA PRO A 113 -17.83 -11.21 -1.49
C PRO A 113 -18.40 -12.01 -2.67
N ASP A 114 -19.31 -11.40 -3.43
CA ASP A 114 -19.92 -12.01 -4.61
C ASP A 114 -19.91 -10.99 -5.75
N ARG A 115 -19.37 -11.38 -6.91
CA ARG A 115 -19.22 -10.45 -8.03
C ARG A 115 -20.52 -10.20 -8.80
N GLY A 116 -21.48 -11.12 -8.73
CA GLY A 116 -22.81 -10.96 -9.30
C GLY A 116 -23.70 -10.03 -8.48
N GLU A 117 -23.51 -10.01 -7.16
CA GLU A 117 -24.26 -9.14 -6.23
C GLU A 117 -23.55 -7.80 -5.93
N ASN A 118 -22.22 -7.77 -5.98
CA ASN A 118 -21.42 -6.60 -5.64
C ASN A 118 -20.41 -6.24 -6.75
N PRO A 119 -20.74 -5.25 -7.60
CA PRO A 119 -19.84 -4.78 -8.65
C PRO A 119 -18.49 -4.25 -8.14
N LYS A 120 -18.39 -3.77 -6.88
CA LYS A 120 -17.12 -3.33 -6.31
C LYS A 120 -16.19 -4.51 -6.05
N PHE A 121 -16.74 -5.66 -5.66
CA PHE A 121 -15.96 -6.90 -5.51
C PHE A 121 -15.51 -7.41 -6.88
N GLY A 122 -16.41 -7.40 -7.88
CA GLY A 122 -16.04 -7.70 -9.27
C GLY A 122 -14.89 -6.84 -9.79
N HIS A 123 -14.99 -5.52 -9.60
CA HIS A 123 -13.93 -4.56 -9.95
C HIS A 123 -12.59 -4.91 -9.27
N LYS A 124 -12.58 -5.22 -7.98
CA LYS A 124 -11.35 -5.64 -7.28
C LYS A 124 -10.70 -6.86 -7.91
N LEU A 125 -11.49 -7.89 -8.24
CA LEU A 125 -10.97 -9.11 -8.84
C LEU A 125 -10.42 -8.87 -10.25
N ASP A 126 -11.10 -8.04 -11.05
CA ASP A 126 -10.64 -7.66 -12.38
C ASP A 126 -9.33 -6.87 -12.31
N PHE A 127 -9.20 -5.98 -11.32
CA PHE A 127 -7.97 -5.21 -11.06
C PHE A 127 -6.79 -6.14 -10.76
N ILE A 128 -6.95 -7.11 -9.86
CA ILE A 128 -5.90 -8.10 -9.54
C ILE A 128 -5.55 -8.97 -10.74
N ALA A 129 -6.55 -9.38 -11.53
CA ALA A 129 -6.33 -10.18 -12.74
C ALA A 129 -5.52 -9.41 -13.79
N GLU A 130 -5.84 -8.13 -14.01
CA GLU A 130 -5.09 -7.27 -14.93
C GLU A 130 -3.67 -6.99 -14.44
N MET A 131 -3.49 -6.70 -13.14
CA MET A 131 -2.16 -6.59 -12.53
C MET A 131 -1.32 -7.84 -12.77
N THR A 132 -1.92 -9.02 -12.58
CA THR A 132 -1.24 -10.31 -12.79
C THR A 132 -0.80 -10.43 -14.25
N GLY A 133 -1.73 -10.25 -15.19
CA GLY A 133 -1.41 -10.32 -16.62
C GLY A 133 -0.35 -9.31 -17.06
N HIS A 134 -0.39 -8.10 -16.53
CA HIS A 134 0.59 -7.06 -16.85
C HIS A 134 1.99 -7.43 -16.35
N PHE A 135 2.16 -7.78 -15.08
CA PHE A 135 3.47 -8.08 -14.51
C PHE A 135 4.03 -9.44 -14.93
N THR A 136 3.17 -10.40 -15.30
CA THR A 136 3.63 -11.61 -15.99
C THR A 136 4.20 -11.29 -17.37
N ALA A 137 3.56 -10.40 -18.13
CA ALA A 137 4.07 -9.99 -19.45
C ALA A 137 5.26 -9.03 -19.38
N ASN A 138 5.38 -8.28 -18.28
CA ASN A 138 6.39 -7.24 -18.06
C ASN A 138 7.04 -7.47 -16.71
N THR A 139 7.80 -8.55 -16.59
CA THR A 139 8.45 -8.94 -15.33
C THR A 139 9.30 -7.78 -14.80
N PRO A 140 9.10 -7.38 -13.53
CA PRO A 140 9.77 -6.22 -12.96
C PRO A 140 11.28 -6.47 -12.78
N HIS A 141 12.08 -5.42 -12.94
CA HIS A 141 13.52 -5.43 -12.71
C HIS A 141 13.93 -4.12 -12.03
N ASN A 142 14.76 -4.20 -10.98
CA ASN A 142 15.11 -3.09 -10.10
C ASN A 142 13.88 -2.22 -9.76
N ALA A 143 12.84 -2.87 -9.23
CA ALA A 143 11.55 -2.27 -8.96
C ALA A 143 10.99 -2.70 -7.61
N ILE A 144 10.15 -1.83 -7.04
CA ILE A 144 9.42 -2.07 -5.80
C ILE A 144 7.95 -1.77 -6.06
N LEU A 145 7.07 -2.69 -5.69
CA LEU A 145 5.63 -2.46 -5.63
C LEU A 145 5.22 -2.30 -4.18
N VAL A 146 4.56 -1.19 -3.86
CA VAL A 146 4.01 -0.96 -2.53
C VAL A 146 2.55 -0.55 -2.60
N GLY A 147 1.88 -0.67 -1.46
CA GLY A 147 0.61 0.01 -1.25
C GLY A 147 -0.38 -0.80 -0.45
N ASP A 148 -1.57 -0.24 -0.29
CA ASP A 148 -2.72 -0.94 0.24
C ASP A 148 -3.36 -1.76 -0.89
N LEU A 149 -3.07 -3.06 -0.88
CA LEU A 149 -3.59 -4.00 -1.86
C LEU A 149 -4.94 -4.59 -1.42
N ASN A 150 -5.45 -4.16 -0.26
CA ASN A 150 -6.75 -4.53 0.29
C ASN A 150 -6.96 -6.05 0.44
N ILE A 151 -5.91 -6.87 0.43
CA ILE A 151 -5.98 -8.33 0.52
C ILE A 151 -4.94 -8.83 1.52
N ALA A 152 -5.38 -9.68 2.44
CA ALA A 152 -4.55 -10.42 3.38
C ALA A 152 -4.44 -11.89 2.89
N PRO A 153 -3.34 -12.29 2.23
CA PRO A 153 -3.25 -13.60 1.56
C PRO A 153 -3.13 -14.78 2.53
N LEU A 154 -2.44 -14.62 3.66
CA LEU A 154 -2.10 -15.72 4.58
C LEU A 154 -2.97 -15.73 5.83
N ALA A 155 -2.98 -16.86 6.56
CA ALA A 155 -3.74 -16.96 7.80
C ALA A 155 -3.17 -16.05 8.89
N GLU A 156 -1.86 -15.86 8.85
CA GLU A 156 -1.04 -15.03 9.72
C GLU A 156 -1.15 -13.54 9.39
N ASP A 157 -1.83 -13.20 8.29
CA ASP A 157 -2.13 -11.83 7.89
C ASP A 157 -3.47 -11.34 8.46
N VAL A 158 -4.19 -12.17 9.23
CA VAL A 158 -5.47 -11.80 9.83
C VAL A 158 -5.67 -12.38 11.24
N TRP A 159 -6.43 -11.67 12.07
CA TRP A 159 -6.72 -12.12 13.44
C TRP A 159 -7.56 -13.42 13.54
N SER A 160 -8.29 -13.79 12.49
CA SER A 160 -8.99 -15.09 12.43
C SER A 160 -9.43 -15.46 11.02
N THR A 161 -8.72 -16.36 10.36
CA THR A 161 -9.13 -16.94 9.06
C THR A 161 -10.51 -17.56 9.12
N LYS A 162 -10.84 -18.28 10.21
CA LYS A 162 -12.15 -18.93 10.37
C LYS A 162 -13.30 -17.93 10.26
N GLN A 163 -13.17 -16.76 10.86
CA GLN A 163 -14.21 -15.73 10.87
C GLN A 163 -14.18 -14.83 9.63
N LEU A 164 -13.02 -14.74 8.94
CA LEU A 164 -12.83 -13.84 7.81
C LEU A 164 -12.85 -14.52 6.43
N ARG A 165 -12.92 -15.86 6.36
CA ARG A 165 -12.89 -16.59 5.07
C ARG A 165 -13.97 -16.18 4.06
N ASN A 166 -15.06 -15.58 4.52
CA ASN A 166 -16.15 -15.06 3.68
C ASN A 166 -16.30 -13.54 3.84
N VAL A 167 -15.23 -12.86 4.22
CA VAL A 167 -15.20 -11.40 4.36
C VAL A 167 -14.23 -10.86 3.33
N VAL A 168 -14.67 -9.84 2.59
CA VAL A 168 -13.83 -9.13 1.63
C VAL A 168 -12.51 -8.72 2.30
N SER A 169 -11.41 -8.88 1.55
CA SER A 169 -9.99 -8.84 1.94
C SER A 169 -9.38 -10.18 2.37
N HIS A 170 -10.14 -11.26 2.52
CA HIS A 170 -9.59 -12.57 2.94
C HIS A 170 -10.38 -13.76 2.38
N THR A 171 -11.14 -13.56 1.29
CA THR A 171 -11.82 -14.66 0.60
C THR A 171 -10.80 -15.55 -0.14
N PRO A 172 -11.12 -16.83 -0.40
CA PRO A 172 -10.22 -17.71 -1.16
C PRO A 172 -9.79 -17.12 -2.51
N VAL A 173 -10.73 -16.56 -3.28
CA VAL A 173 -10.44 -15.99 -4.61
C VAL A 173 -9.51 -14.78 -4.54
N GLU A 174 -9.63 -13.92 -3.52
CA GLU A 174 -8.72 -12.80 -3.31
C GLU A 174 -7.31 -13.29 -2.93
N ARG A 175 -7.24 -14.24 -1.99
CA ARG A 175 -5.98 -14.81 -1.51
C ARG A 175 -5.21 -15.50 -2.63
N GLU A 176 -5.89 -16.37 -3.38
CA GLU A 176 -5.32 -17.06 -4.54
C GLU A 176 -4.92 -16.07 -5.64
N GLY A 177 -5.73 -15.04 -5.88
CA GLY A 177 -5.41 -14.00 -6.86
C GLY A 177 -4.14 -13.22 -6.51
N LEU A 178 -4.00 -12.81 -5.24
CA LEU A 178 -2.82 -12.08 -4.80
C LEU A 178 -1.56 -12.97 -4.79
N MET A 179 -1.69 -14.23 -4.38
CA MET A 179 -0.56 -15.18 -4.43
C MET A 179 -0.08 -15.43 -5.87
N ARG A 180 -1.01 -15.60 -6.83
CA ARG A 180 -0.65 -15.69 -8.26
C ARG A 180 0.04 -14.42 -8.76
N LEU A 181 -0.44 -13.24 -8.36
CA LEU A 181 0.23 -11.98 -8.72
C LEU A 181 1.67 -11.92 -8.20
N ILE A 182 1.92 -12.42 -6.99
CA ILE A 182 3.28 -12.48 -6.43
C ILE A 182 4.14 -13.45 -7.26
N GLU A 183 3.67 -14.69 -7.43
CA GLU A 183 4.41 -15.79 -8.06
C GLU A 183 4.63 -15.56 -9.57
N ASP A 184 3.56 -15.30 -10.32
CA ASP A 184 3.59 -15.16 -11.79
C ASP A 184 4.03 -13.74 -12.21
N GLY A 185 3.88 -12.75 -11.33
CA GLY A 185 4.26 -11.37 -11.59
C GLY A 185 5.73 -11.07 -11.29
N GLY A 186 6.51 -12.04 -10.80
CA GLY A 186 7.94 -11.86 -10.52
C GLY A 186 8.25 -10.98 -9.31
N TRP A 187 7.38 -11.02 -8.30
CA TRP A 187 7.50 -10.23 -7.08
C TRP A 187 7.94 -11.10 -5.90
N HIS A 188 8.63 -10.50 -4.94
CA HIS A 188 9.01 -11.10 -3.68
C HIS A 188 8.43 -10.30 -2.52
N ASP A 189 7.60 -10.92 -1.67
CA ASP A 189 7.06 -10.29 -0.46
C ASP A 189 8.16 -10.16 0.60
N VAL A 190 8.86 -9.02 0.59
CA VAL A 190 10.01 -8.77 1.47
C VAL A 190 9.60 -8.63 2.94
N VAL A 191 8.35 -8.25 3.22
CA VAL A 191 7.83 -8.15 4.59
C VAL A 191 7.67 -9.54 5.17
N ARG A 192 6.96 -10.43 4.46
CA ARG A 192 6.77 -11.81 4.90
C ARG A 192 8.11 -12.57 4.94
N SER A 193 8.99 -12.35 3.97
CA SER A 193 10.32 -12.96 3.95
C SER A 193 11.21 -12.54 5.12
N HIS A 194 11.07 -11.30 5.61
CA HIS A 194 11.85 -10.78 6.72
C HIS A 194 11.42 -11.35 8.08
N PHE A 195 10.11 -11.33 8.35
CA PHE A 195 9.57 -11.79 9.63
C PHE A 195 9.42 -13.32 9.71
N GLY A 196 9.28 -13.99 8.57
CA GLY A 196 9.08 -15.44 8.49
C GLY A 196 7.61 -15.84 8.35
N PRO A 197 7.34 -17.10 7.97
CA PRO A 197 6.01 -17.56 7.57
C PRO A 197 4.99 -17.61 8.72
N GLU A 198 5.44 -17.78 9.97
CA GLU A 198 4.57 -17.98 11.13
C GLU A 198 4.22 -16.68 11.86
N GLU A 199 4.89 -15.56 11.54
CA GLU A 199 4.71 -14.31 12.27
C GLU A 199 3.34 -13.68 11.97
N ILE A 200 2.63 -13.26 13.01
CA ILE A 200 1.36 -12.57 12.87
C ILE A 200 1.59 -11.09 12.54
N LEU A 201 1.17 -10.68 11.35
CA LEU A 201 1.44 -9.34 10.84
C LEU A 201 0.12 -8.61 10.57
N TYR A 202 0.03 -7.37 11.05
CA TYR A 202 -1.11 -6.48 10.79
C TYR A 202 -0.62 -5.09 10.42
N SER A 203 -1.30 -4.47 9.47
CA SER A 203 -1.09 -3.08 9.07
C SER A 203 -2.36 -2.24 9.20
N TRP A 204 -3.53 -2.86 9.42
CA TRP A 204 -4.84 -2.22 9.48
C TRP A 204 -5.71 -2.67 10.65
N TRP A 205 -6.44 -1.73 11.27
CA TRP A 205 -7.45 -1.99 12.31
C TRP A 205 -8.66 -1.05 12.18
N SER A 206 -9.86 -1.63 12.12
CA SER A 206 -11.13 -0.90 12.02
C SER A 206 -11.33 0.16 13.11
N TYR A 207 -11.80 1.35 12.73
CA TYR A 207 -12.25 2.38 13.67
C TYR A 207 -13.42 1.95 14.58
N ARG A 208 -14.14 0.88 14.24
CA ARG A 208 -15.27 0.37 15.04
C ARG A 208 -14.84 -0.22 16.38
N ALA A 209 -13.59 -0.66 16.50
CA ALA A 209 -13.03 -1.11 17.77
C ALA A 209 -12.69 0.11 18.63
N ARG A 210 -13.38 0.26 19.79
CA ARG A 210 -13.13 1.35 20.73
C ARG A 210 -11.69 1.35 21.24
N ASP A 211 -11.16 0.16 21.53
CA ASP A 211 -9.76 -0.07 21.85
C ASP A 211 -9.22 -1.12 20.86
N TRP A 212 -8.45 -0.63 19.89
CA TRP A 212 -7.88 -1.47 18.84
C TRP A 212 -6.77 -2.38 19.40
N ALA A 213 -6.01 -1.92 20.40
CA ALA A 213 -4.89 -2.64 20.96
C ALA A 213 -5.36 -3.78 21.89
N ALA A 214 -6.43 -3.54 22.66
CA ALA A 214 -7.00 -4.58 23.53
C ALA A 214 -7.63 -5.75 22.75
N SER A 215 -8.25 -5.46 21.59
CA SER A 215 -8.86 -6.50 20.75
C SER A 215 -7.89 -7.11 19.74
N ASP A 216 -6.92 -6.33 19.28
CA ASP A 216 -5.93 -6.63 18.24
C ASP A 216 -6.46 -7.39 17.01
N ARG A 217 -7.68 -7.02 16.57
CA ARG A 217 -8.35 -7.63 15.43
C ARG A 217 -7.88 -7.02 14.10
N GLY A 218 -6.59 -7.16 13.82
CA GLY A 218 -5.93 -6.56 12.66
C GLY A 218 -5.96 -7.40 11.38
N ARG A 219 -5.54 -6.77 10.28
CA ARG A 219 -5.26 -7.40 8.98
C ARG A 219 -3.99 -6.81 8.38
N ARG A 220 -3.16 -7.58 7.69
CA ARG A 220 -2.09 -7.06 6.81
C ARG A 220 -2.66 -6.83 5.42
N LEU A 221 -2.94 -5.57 5.11
CA LEU A 221 -3.47 -5.14 3.81
C LEU A 221 -2.45 -4.35 3.01
N ASP A 222 -1.45 -3.80 3.69
CA ASP A 222 -0.37 -3.01 3.12
C ASP A 222 0.82 -3.92 2.84
N HIS A 223 1.34 -3.84 1.62
CA HIS A 223 2.39 -4.71 1.12
C HIS A 223 3.58 -3.92 0.62
N VAL A 224 4.77 -4.52 0.73
CA VAL A 224 5.99 -4.06 0.08
C VAL A 224 6.62 -5.27 -0.59
N TRP A 225 6.69 -5.23 -1.91
CA TRP A 225 7.24 -6.28 -2.75
C TRP A 225 8.42 -5.74 -3.56
N ALA A 226 9.47 -6.54 -3.70
CA ALA A 226 10.62 -6.21 -4.53
C ALA A 226 10.70 -7.16 -5.72
N SER A 227 11.23 -6.69 -6.84
CA SER A 227 11.65 -7.58 -7.93
C SER A 227 12.73 -8.55 -7.43
N HIS A 228 12.82 -9.74 -8.03
CA HIS A 228 13.74 -10.78 -7.55
C HIS A 228 15.22 -10.33 -7.51
N ASP A 229 15.65 -9.47 -8.44
CA ASP A 229 17.01 -8.91 -8.47
C ASP A 229 17.29 -7.93 -7.33
N LEU A 230 16.24 -7.32 -6.77
CA LEU A 230 16.35 -6.32 -5.71
C LEU A 230 16.05 -6.88 -4.31
N ALA A 231 15.29 -7.97 -4.21
CA ALA A 231 14.81 -8.53 -2.94
C ALA A 231 15.93 -8.79 -1.91
N GLY A 232 17.09 -9.27 -2.35
CA GLY A 232 18.26 -9.51 -1.49
C GLY A 232 18.93 -8.25 -0.94
N SER A 233 18.56 -7.07 -1.43
CA SER A 233 19.08 -5.78 -0.94
C SER A 233 18.31 -5.24 0.27
N VAL A 234 17.14 -5.81 0.62
CA VAL A 234 16.37 -5.36 1.78
C VAL A 234 17.09 -5.76 3.07
N ARG A 235 17.51 -4.76 3.84
CA ARG A 235 18.28 -4.90 5.08
C ARG A 235 17.40 -5.02 6.32
N SER A 236 16.29 -4.30 6.34
CA SER A 236 15.35 -4.31 7.47
C SER A 236 13.94 -4.01 7.02
N VAL A 237 12.97 -4.50 7.80
CA VAL A 237 11.54 -4.20 7.64
C VAL A 237 10.95 -3.84 9.00
N SER A 238 10.10 -2.82 9.05
CA SER A 238 9.31 -2.48 10.25
C SER A 238 7.85 -2.16 9.90
N ILE A 239 6.95 -2.43 10.85
CA ILE A 239 5.54 -2.05 10.77
C ILE A 239 5.25 -1.14 11.95
N GLU A 240 4.90 0.11 11.68
CA GLU A 240 4.86 1.19 12.67
C GLU A 240 3.54 1.23 13.45
N ARG A 241 3.22 0.12 14.11
CA ARG A 241 1.96 -0.11 14.86
C ARG A 241 1.63 1.02 15.84
N HIS A 242 2.65 1.66 16.41
CA HIS A 242 2.48 2.74 17.38
C HIS A 242 1.70 3.94 16.81
N LEU A 243 1.78 4.20 15.50
CA LEU A 243 1.05 5.30 14.85
C LEU A 243 -0.47 5.08 14.82
N ARG A 244 -0.95 3.84 15.01
CA ARG A 244 -2.39 3.58 15.16
C ARG A 244 -2.96 4.14 16.46
N GLY A 245 -2.10 4.44 17.44
CA GLY A 245 -2.43 5.08 18.72
C GLY A 245 -2.26 6.60 18.74
N ALA A 246 -1.84 7.23 17.63
CA ALA A 246 -1.68 8.68 17.55
C ALA A 246 -3.03 9.44 17.62
N GLU A 247 -2.99 10.76 17.81
CA GLU A 247 -4.19 11.59 17.69
C GLU A 247 -4.67 11.61 16.22
N LYS A 248 -5.96 11.34 15.99
CA LYS A 248 -6.57 11.22 14.65
C LYS A 248 -5.76 10.28 13.73
N PRO A 249 -5.52 9.03 14.16
CA PRO A 249 -4.65 8.11 13.42
C PRO A 249 -5.34 7.68 12.12
N SER A 250 -4.55 7.20 11.15
CA SER A 250 -5.12 6.37 10.09
C SER A 250 -5.50 5.01 10.69
N ASP A 251 -6.43 4.31 10.04
CA ASP A 251 -6.75 2.93 10.35
C ASP A 251 -5.67 1.97 9.86
N HIS A 252 -4.78 2.46 8.98
CA HIS A 252 -3.55 1.80 8.59
C HIS A 252 -2.33 2.38 9.31
N VAL A 253 -1.24 1.61 9.37
CA VAL A 253 0.08 2.08 9.82
C VAL A 253 1.12 1.92 8.72
N PRO A 254 2.18 2.76 8.72
CA PRO A 254 3.26 2.61 7.77
C PRO A 254 3.96 1.26 7.86
N THR A 255 4.33 0.72 6.70
CA THR A 255 5.33 -0.34 6.60
C THR A 255 6.58 0.25 5.95
N VAL A 256 7.73 0.06 6.58
CA VAL A 256 9.02 0.64 6.18
C VAL A 256 9.98 -0.47 5.82
N ILE A 257 10.77 -0.25 4.77
CA ILE A 257 11.93 -1.07 4.43
C ILE A 257 13.18 -0.20 4.31
N GLU A 258 14.34 -0.81 4.53
CA GLU A 258 15.64 -0.22 4.19
C GLU A 258 16.33 -1.06 3.12
N LEU A 259 16.77 -0.41 2.03
CA LEU A 259 17.64 -0.96 0.98
C LEU A 259 19.11 -0.55 1.19
#